data_AF-A0A7C1K1X2-F1
#
_entry.id   AF-A0A7C1K1X2-F1
#
_cell.length_a   1.000
_cell.length_b   1.000
_cell.length_c   1.000
_cell.angle_alpha   90.00
_cell.angle_beta   90.00
_cell.angle_gamma   90.00
#
_symmetry.space_group_name_H-M   'P 1'
#
loop_
_entity.id
_entity.type
_entity.pdbx_description
1 polymer ?
#
loop_
_entity_poly.entity_id
_entity_poly.type
_entity_poly.pdbx_seq_one_letter_code
_entity_poly.pdbx_strand_id
1 'polypeptide(L)'
;MIGHRSDEFEALFAKCEEQLRTLFYTNARVYIVAASGTGLQEAAIRNLVARRVMCFVNGAFSQRWADVALGCDKEVVRVDIPWNTAVKPEQVTEALDK
;
A
#
# COMPACT_ATOMS: atom_id res chain seq x y z
N MET A 1 24.60 -19.98 10.78
CA MET A 1 24.08 -19.03 9.77
C MET A 1 22.92 -19.71 9.09
N ILE A 2 21.73 -19.11 9.08
CA ILE A 2 20.53 -19.71 8.45
C ILE A 2 20.58 -19.42 6.94
N GLY A 3 20.47 -20.44 6.11
CA GLY A 3 20.45 -20.27 4.65
C GLY A 3 19.07 -19.82 4.16
N HIS A 4 18.99 -18.88 3.22
CA HIS A 4 17.71 -18.35 2.70
C HIS A 4 16.82 -19.38 1.96
N ARG A 5 17.30 -20.62 1.77
CA ARG A 5 16.56 -21.76 1.19
C ARG A 5 16.56 -22.99 2.11
N SER A 6 16.97 -22.86 3.37
CA SER A 6 16.95 -23.97 4.31
C SER A 6 15.58 -24.11 4.94
N ASP A 7 15.22 -25.33 5.34
CA ASP A 7 13.98 -25.64 6.06
C ASP A 7 13.80 -24.74 7.30
N GLU A 8 14.90 -24.41 7.98
CA GLU A 8 14.90 -23.49 9.12
C GLU A 8 14.42 -22.07 8.75
N PHE A 9 14.81 -21.55 7.57
CA PHE A 9 14.34 -20.25 7.10
C PHE A 9 12.88 -20.31 6.66
N GLU A 10 12.48 -21.39 5.98
CA GLU A 10 11.09 -21.60 5.57
C GLU A 10 10.15 -21.60 6.78
N ALA A 11 10.49 -22.35 7.84
CA ALA A 11 9.73 -22.39 9.08
C ALA A 11 9.66 -21.02 9.77
N LEU A 12 10.76 -20.26 9.78
CA LEU A 12 10.79 -18.90 10.32
C LEU A 12 9.88 -17.96 9.51
N PHE A 13 9.99 -17.99 8.18
CA PHE A 13 9.21 -17.12 7.30
C PHE A 13 7.71 -17.41 7.42
N ALA A 14 7.32 -18.68 7.44
CA ALA A 14 5.92 -19.10 7.62
C ALA A 14 5.36 -18.63 8.98
N LYS A 15 6.16 -18.72 10.06
CA LYS A 15 5.77 -18.21 11.38
C LYS A 15 5.57 -16.70 11.35
N CYS A 16 6.45 -15.94 10.71
CA CYS A 16 6.30 -14.50 10.56
C CYS A 16 5.02 -14.14 9.77
N GLU A 17 4.70 -14.88 8.71
CA GLU A 17 3.48 -14.67 7.92
C GLU A 17 2.22 -14.85 8.77
N GLU A 18 2.15 -15.91 9.59
CA GLU A 18 1.01 -16.17 10.49
C GLU A 18 0.86 -15.08 11.57
N GLN A 19 1.98 -14.64 12.16
CA GLN A 19 1.96 -13.56 13.14
C GLN A 19 1.52 -12.23 12.52
N LEU A 20 1.91 -11.95 11.28
CA LEU A 20 1.46 -10.74 10.57
C LEU A 20 -0.02 -10.80 10.21
N ARG A 21 -0.57 -11.97 9.83
CA ARG A 21 -2.01 -12.16 9.65
C ARG A 21 -2.79 -11.81 10.93
N THR A 22 -2.29 -12.29 12.06
CA THR A 22 -2.87 -11.98 13.38
C THR A 22 -2.80 -10.48 13.68
N LEU A 23 -1.64 -9.85 13.46
CA LEU A 23 -1.42 -8.43 13.69
C LEU A 23 -2.33 -7.54 12.84
N PHE A 24 -2.54 -7.90 11.58
CA PHE A 24 -3.39 -7.15 10.64
C PHE A 24 -4.86 -7.56 10.68
N TYR A 25 -5.25 -8.49 11.57
CA TYR A 25 -6.62 -8.99 11.68
C TYR A 25 -7.18 -9.49 10.33
N THR A 26 -6.38 -10.26 9.58
CA THR A 26 -6.74 -10.71 8.23
C THR A 26 -6.49 -12.19 8.00
N ASN A 27 -7.37 -12.82 7.22
CA ASN A 27 -7.19 -14.18 6.69
C ASN A 27 -6.51 -14.18 5.31
N ALA A 28 -6.27 -12.99 4.73
CA ALA A 28 -5.58 -12.87 3.45
C ALA A 28 -4.08 -13.15 3.60
N ARG A 29 -3.44 -13.50 2.48
CA ARG A 29 -1.98 -13.62 2.42
C ARG A 29 -1.32 -12.29 2.75
N VAL A 30 -0.31 -12.31 3.61
CA VAL A 30 0.53 -11.14 3.91
C VAL A 30 1.88 -11.30 3.21
N TYR A 31 2.27 -10.30 2.43
CA TYR A 31 3.54 -10.31 1.72
C TYR A 31 4.64 -9.68 2.58
N ILE A 32 5.69 -10.46 2.87
CA ILE A 32 6.94 -9.96 3.46
C ILE A 32 7.90 -9.68 2.30
N VAL A 33 8.37 -8.44 2.18
CA VAL A 33 9.21 -8.01 1.07
C VAL A 33 10.50 -7.37 1.57
N ALA A 34 11.59 -7.59 0.83
CA ALA A 34 12.89 -6.96 1.08
C ALA A 34 12.97 -5.58 0.40
N ALA A 35 12.04 -4.68 0.76
CA ALA A 35 11.95 -3.33 0.23
C ALA A 35 11.48 -2.34 1.31
N SER A 36 11.65 -1.04 1.05
CA SER A 36 11.05 0.00 1.89
C SER A 36 9.53 0.11 1.67
N GLY A 37 8.84 0.88 2.51
CA GLY A 37 7.40 1.12 2.35
C GLY A 37 7.02 1.64 0.95
N THR A 38 7.85 2.46 0.32
CA THR A 38 7.61 2.95 -1.05
C THR A 38 7.59 1.83 -2.08
N GLY A 39 8.43 0.80 -1.91
CA GLY A 39 8.42 -0.36 -2.80
C GLY A 39 7.08 -1.12 -2.76
N LEU A 40 6.44 -1.19 -1.59
CA LEU A 40 5.09 -1.75 -1.47
C LEU A 40 4.01 -0.84 -2.06
N GLN A 41 4.17 0.50 -1.99
CA GLN A 41 3.25 1.42 -2.68
C GLN A 41 3.29 1.18 -4.19
N GLU A 42 4.49 1.11 -4.76
CA GLU A 42 4.68 0.82 -6.19
C GLU A 42 4.13 -0.56 -6.56
N ALA A 43 4.43 -1.60 -5.79
CA ALA A 43 3.92 -2.94 -6.02
C ALA A 43 2.38 -2.96 -6.01
N ALA A 44 1.74 -2.29 -5.06
CA ALA A 44 0.29 -2.19 -5.00
C ALA A 44 -0.28 -1.47 -6.22
N ILE A 45 0.27 -0.31 -6.61
CA ILE A 45 -0.18 0.44 -7.79
C ILE A 45 -0.05 -0.40 -9.06
N ARG A 46 1.12 -0.98 -9.32
CA ARG A 46 1.39 -1.70 -10.57
C ARG A 46 0.50 -2.93 -10.72
N ASN A 47 0.22 -3.65 -9.64
CA ASN A 47 -0.51 -4.92 -9.68
C ASN A 47 -2.02 -4.77 -9.48
N LEU A 48 -2.49 -3.74 -8.78
CA LEU A 48 -3.90 -3.63 -8.38
C LEU A 48 -4.66 -2.48 -9.05
N VAL A 49 -3.97 -1.53 -9.70
CA VAL A 49 -4.60 -0.43 -10.44
C VAL A 49 -4.54 -0.72 -11.93
N ALA A 50 -5.69 -1.00 -12.54
CA ALA A 50 -5.76 -1.26 -13.99
C ALA A 50 -5.49 0.00 -14.82
N ARG A 51 -6.11 1.13 -14.46
CA ARG A 51 -6.15 2.36 -15.27
C ARG A 51 -5.99 3.62 -14.42
N ARG A 52 -6.96 3.84 -13.53
CA ARG A 52 -7.17 5.10 -12.80
C ARG A 52 -7.13 4.85 -11.31
N VAL A 53 -6.51 5.77 -10.56
CA VAL A 53 -6.46 5.75 -9.09
C VAL A 53 -6.74 7.14 -8.55
N MET A 54 -7.50 7.18 -7.45
CA MET A 54 -7.77 8.42 -6.73
C MET A 54 -6.87 8.52 -5.51
N CYS A 55 -6.18 9.65 -5.36
CA CYS A 55 -5.27 9.91 -4.25
C CYS A 55 -5.76 11.13 -3.46
N PHE A 56 -6.20 10.89 -2.23
CA PHE A 56 -6.56 11.93 -1.26
C PHE A 56 -5.30 12.41 -0.55
N VAL A 57 -4.82 13.60 -0.90
CA VAL A 57 -3.52 14.11 -0.47
C VAL A 57 -3.67 15.11 0.67
N ASN A 58 -3.29 14.68 1.87
CA ASN A 58 -3.33 15.45 3.11
C ASN A 58 -1.98 15.50 3.84
N GLY A 59 -0.89 15.08 3.19
CA GLY A 59 0.44 15.04 3.78
C GLY A 59 1.47 14.33 2.90
N ALA A 60 2.69 14.20 3.41
CA ALA A 60 3.83 13.66 2.65
C ALA A 60 3.64 12.21 2.19
N PHE A 61 2.98 11.35 2.98
CA PHE A 61 2.79 9.94 2.62
C PHE A 61 1.72 9.76 1.53
N SER A 62 0.63 10.51 1.58
CA SER A 62 -0.42 10.49 0.56
C SER A 62 0.02 11.19 -0.72
N GLN A 63 0.85 12.24 -0.62
CA GLN A 63 1.56 12.82 -1.76
C GLN A 63 2.40 11.75 -2.48
N ARG A 64 3.18 10.97 -1.73
CA ARG A 64 4.02 9.91 -2.31
C ARG A 64 3.21 8.87 -3.09
N TRP A 65 2.02 8.50 -2.61
CA TRP A 65 1.13 7.60 -3.36
C TRP A 65 0.73 8.20 -4.73
N ALA A 66 0.43 9.49 -4.80
CA ALA A 66 0.12 10.16 -6.06
C ALA A 66 1.34 10.18 -7.00
N ASP A 67 2.52 10.50 -6.48
CA ASP A 67 3.76 10.54 -7.27
C ASP A 67 4.16 9.16 -7.80
N VAL A 68 4.06 8.12 -6.96
CA VAL A 68 4.29 6.72 -7.35
C VAL A 68 3.29 6.30 -8.42
N ALA A 69 2.01 6.67 -8.28
CA ALA A 69 0.99 6.33 -9.25
C ALA A 69 1.25 6.97 -10.62
N LEU A 70 1.64 8.24 -10.64
CA LEU A 70 2.09 8.92 -11.87
C LEU A 70 3.31 8.23 -12.47
N GLY A 71 4.32 7.89 -11.66
CA GLY A 71 5.52 7.17 -12.11
C GLY A 71 5.26 5.72 -12.57
N CYS A 72 4.08 5.17 -12.29
CA CYS A 72 3.61 3.88 -12.80
C CYS A 72 2.69 4.00 -14.02
N ASP A 73 2.67 5.16 -14.67
CA ASP A 73 1.86 5.47 -15.85
C ASP A 73 0.36 5.24 -15.62
N LYS A 74 -0.13 5.55 -14.41
CA LYS A 74 -1.57 5.50 -14.08
C LYS A 74 -2.22 6.86 -14.26
N GLU A 75 -3.52 6.86 -14.57
CA GLU A 75 -4.34 8.06 -14.51
C GLU A 75 -4.60 8.41 -13.03
N VAL A 76 -4.06 9.53 -12.56
CA VAL A 76 -4.17 9.92 -11.15
C VAL A 76 -5.19 11.03 -10.97
N VAL A 77 -6.25 10.74 -10.22
CA VAL A 77 -7.19 11.74 -9.72
C VAL A 77 -6.72 12.22 -8.36
N ARG A 78 -6.22 13.45 -8.30
CA ARG A 78 -5.73 14.02 -7.06
C ARG A 78 -6.81 14.83 -6.37
N VAL A 79 -7.06 14.53 -5.10
CA VAL A 79 -7.97 15.29 -4.22
C VAL A 79 -7.14 15.90 -3.12
N ASP A 80 -6.85 17.20 -3.22
CA ASP A 80 -6.06 17.93 -2.23
C ASP A 80 -6.89 18.28 -1.00
N ILE A 81 -6.34 17.94 0.17
CA ILE A 81 -6.93 18.16 1.49
C ILE A 81 -5.90 18.95 2.31
N PRO A 82 -6.32 19.91 3.16
CA PRO A 82 -5.39 20.65 4.00
C PRO A 82 -4.48 19.71 4.80
N TRP A 83 -3.18 20.00 4.80
CA TRP A 83 -2.22 19.19 5.54
C TRP A 83 -2.56 19.16 7.03
N ASN A 84 -2.22 18.04 7.67
CA ASN A 84 -2.54 17.78 9.08
C ASN A 84 -4.05 17.74 9.38
N THR A 85 -4.88 17.52 8.37
CA THR A 85 -6.30 17.24 8.55
C THR A 85 -6.63 15.84 8.04
N ALA A 86 -7.63 15.19 8.64
CA ALA A 86 -8.05 13.86 8.26
C ALA A 86 -8.96 13.91 7.03
N VAL A 87 -8.82 12.90 6.15
CA VAL A 87 -9.80 12.64 5.08
C VAL A 87 -11.10 12.21 5.73
N LYS A 88 -12.19 12.93 5.45
CA LYS A 88 -13.52 12.63 5.97
C LYS A 88 -14.31 11.73 5.00
N PRO A 89 -15.16 10.81 5.48
CA PRO A 89 -15.93 9.93 4.62
C PRO A 89 -16.73 10.68 3.54
N GLU A 90 -17.30 11.83 3.88
CA GLU A 90 -18.12 12.64 2.98
C GLU A 90 -17.30 13.17 1.79
N GLN A 91 -16.03 13.52 2.02
CA GLN A 91 -15.10 13.96 0.98
C GLN A 91 -14.77 12.82 0.01
N VAL A 92 -14.73 11.58 0.50
CA VAL A 92 -14.51 10.40 -0.33
C VAL A 92 -15.73 10.14 -1.21
N THR A 93 -16.93 10.16 -0.62
CA THR A 93 -18.19 9.99 -1.37
C THR A 93 -18.32 11.05 -2.46
N GLU A 94 -18.14 12.33 -2.13
CA GLU A 94 -18.26 13.44 -3.09
C GLU A 94 -17.25 13.31 -4.25
N ALA A 95 -16.05 12.79 -3.99
CA ALA A 95 -15.05 12.59 -5.02
C ALA A 95 -15.37 11.40 -5.94
N LEU A 96 -15.98 10.34 -5.40
CA LEU A 96 -16.35 9.13 -6.16
C LEU A 96 -17.61 9.32 -7.00
N ASP A 97 -18.52 10.21 -6.59
CA ASP A 97 -19.77 10.49 -7.31
C ASP A 97 -19.60 11.45 -8.52
N LYS A 98 -18.37 11.94 -8.76
CA LYS A 98 -17.99 12.79 -9.91
C LYS A 98 -17.45 11.96 -11.08
#